data_AF-A0A5C7BHY7-F1
#
_entry.id   AF-A0A5C7BHY7-F1
#
_cell.length_a   1.000
_cell.length_b   1.000
_cell.length_c   1.000
_cell.angle_alpha   90.00
_cell.angle_beta   90.00
_cell.angle_gamma   90.00
#
_symmetry.space_group_name_H-M   'P 1'
#
loop_
_entity.id
_entity.type
_entity.pdbx_description
1 polymer ?
#
loop_
_entity_poly.entity_id
_entity_poly.type
_entity_poly.pdbx_seq_one_letter_code
_entity_poly.pdbx_strand_id
1 'polypeptide(L)'
;MNTSTKKESAFKPIFLFREDNKILRVKERIIRGANLLNKFIDETETALKLKLTDNEKIEIKDKGIRAIENRLKESFPFEKATLEFNLQALGLDIKPLQEFYAKNEALWSSFNYDLLDDLFKPVEFEQYNQIKALSHYTTNIAQNELLSTAKKLSKTFDSLHDANLVNPDASGEIANITNLLIAKYIDGKVKIVPNLEFIRKYKG
;
A
#
# COMPACT_ATOMS: atom_id res chain seq x y z
N MET A 1 -16.29 -53.04 -0.52
CA MET A 1 -16.47 -51.79 0.23
C MET A 1 -15.91 -50.65 -0.60
N ASN A 2 -16.77 -49.85 -1.24
CA ASN A 2 -16.33 -48.69 -2.02
C ASN A 2 -16.23 -47.48 -1.09
N THR A 3 -15.01 -47.08 -0.76
CA THR A 3 -14.74 -45.81 -0.07
C THR A 3 -14.89 -44.69 -1.09
N SER A 4 -16.09 -44.12 -1.17
CA SER A 4 -16.34 -42.87 -1.89
C SER A 4 -15.55 -41.76 -1.21
N THR A 5 -14.36 -41.46 -1.72
CA THR A 5 -13.59 -40.26 -1.39
C THR A 5 -14.43 -39.05 -1.77
N LYS A 6 -15.10 -38.45 -0.78
CA LYS A 6 -15.73 -37.14 -0.89
C LYS A 6 -14.63 -36.18 -1.35
N LYS A 7 -14.74 -35.70 -2.60
CA LYS A 7 -13.91 -34.62 -3.13
C LYS A 7 -14.07 -33.44 -2.18
N GLU A 8 -13.11 -33.22 -1.28
CA GLU A 8 -13.04 -31.99 -0.52
C GLU A 8 -12.91 -30.85 -1.53
N SER A 9 -13.94 -30.00 -1.57
CA SER A 9 -13.92 -28.79 -2.37
C SER A 9 -12.73 -27.96 -1.90
N ALA A 10 -11.69 -27.87 -2.73
CA ALA A 10 -10.52 -27.04 -2.44
C ALA A 10 -11.00 -25.62 -2.10
N PHE A 11 -10.59 -25.13 -0.92
CA PHE A 11 -10.95 -23.80 -0.46
C PHE A 11 -10.44 -22.75 -1.46
N LYS A 12 -11.35 -21.89 -1.92
CA LYS A 12 -11.03 -20.71 -2.74
C LYS A 12 -11.48 -19.45 -2.00
N PRO A 13 -10.57 -18.53 -1.67
CA PRO A 13 -10.93 -17.24 -1.09
C PRO A 13 -11.91 -16.47 -1.98
N ILE A 14 -12.90 -15.82 -1.36
CA ILE A 14 -13.86 -14.94 -2.00
C ILE A 14 -13.62 -13.54 -1.49
N PHE A 15 -13.54 -12.57 -2.40
CA PHE A 15 -13.38 -11.16 -2.06
C PHE A 15 -14.57 -10.65 -1.24
N LEU A 16 -14.28 -9.92 -0.17
CA LEU A 16 -15.26 -9.32 0.73
C LEU A 16 -15.40 -7.82 0.45
N PHE A 17 -14.34 -7.06 0.69
CA PHE A 17 -14.32 -5.61 0.48
C PHE A 17 -12.89 -5.08 0.39
N ARG A 18 -12.78 -3.83 -0.02
CA ARG A 18 -11.53 -3.11 -0.20
C ARG A 18 -11.61 -1.75 0.48
N GLU A 19 -10.54 -1.34 1.16
CA GLU A 19 -10.51 -0.06 1.88
C GLU A 19 -10.04 1.09 0.99
N ASP A 20 -10.87 1.48 0.02
CA ASP A 20 -10.49 2.40 -1.07
C ASP A 20 -9.92 3.74 -0.58
N ASN A 21 -10.51 4.33 0.46
CA ASN A 21 -10.01 5.57 1.07
C ASN A 21 -8.61 5.42 1.67
N LYS A 22 -8.30 4.27 2.30
CA LYS A 22 -6.95 4.02 2.82
C LYS A 22 -5.98 3.75 1.67
N ILE A 23 -6.43 3.03 0.65
CA ILE A 23 -5.61 2.74 -0.54
C ILE A 23 -5.23 4.04 -1.25
N LEU A 24 -6.17 4.97 -1.42
CA LEU A 24 -5.88 6.28 -2.00
C LEU A 24 -4.75 7.00 -1.23
N ARG A 25 -4.84 7.05 0.11
CA ARG A 25 -3.79 7.64 0.96
C ARG A 25 -2.45 6.91 0.83
N VAL A 26 -2.45 5.59 0.68
CA VAL A 26 -1.22 4.82 0.45
C VAL A 26 -0.63 5.14 -0.92
N LYS A 27 -1.45 5.24 -1.98
CA LYS A 27 -1.01 5.64 -3.32
C LYS A 27 -0.39 7.04 -3.30
N GLU A 28 -1.01 8.00 -2.63
CA GLU A 28 -0.47 9.36 -2.45
C GLU A 28 0.88 9.34 -1.73
N ARG A 29 1.04 8.51 -0.70
CA ARG A 29 2.33 8.36 0.00
C ARG A 29 3.42 7.77 -0.89
N ILE A 30 3.09 6.76 -1.71
CA ILE A 30 4.02 6.15 -2.67
C ILE A 30 4.46 7.19 -3.71
N ILE A 31 3.52 7.95 -4.28
CA ILE A 31 3.84 9.01 -5.25
C ILE A 31 4.72 10.08 -4.60
N ARG A 32 4.39 10.51 -3.38
CA ARG A 32 5.21 11.47 -2.63
C ARG A 32 6.62 10.94 -2.37
N GLY A 33 6.76 9.66 -2.02
CA GLY A 33 8.05 9.02 -1.83
C GLY A 33 8.89 9.02 -3.11
N ALA A 34 8.30 8.67 -4.26
CA ALA A 34 8.97 8.76 -5.56
C ALA A 34 9.46 10.18 -5.87
N ASN A 35 8.62 11.19 -5.67
CA ASN A 35 8.97 12.60 -5.91
C ASN A 35 10.12 13.06 -5.00
N LEU A 36 10.12 12.66 -3.72
CA LEU A 36 11.19 12.98 -2.79
C LEU A 36 12.51 12.27 -3.14
N LEU A 37 12.44 11.02 -3.59
CA LEU A 37 13.61 10.28 -4.06
C LEU A 37 14.20 10.94 -5.31
N ASN A 38 13.39 11.29 -6.30
CA ASN A 38 13.87 12.00 -7.50
C ASN A 38 14.50 13.35 -7.14
N LYS A 39 13.86 14.11 -6.24
CA LYS A 39 14.44 15.36 -5.74
C LYS A 39 15.79 15.14 -5.04
N PHE A 40 15.94 14.06 -4.27
CA PHE A 40 17.21 13.71 -3.64
C PHE A 40 18.30 13.40 -4.67
N ILE A 41 17.95 12.70 -5.75
CA ILE A 41 18.86 12.43 -6.88
C ILE A 41 19.28 13.75 -7.55
N ASP A 42 18.33 14.64 -7.85
CA ASP A 42 18.61 15.94 -8.49
C ASP A 42 19.51 16.82 -7.61
N GLU A 43 19.25 16.87 -6.30
CA GLU A 43 20.09 17.60 -5.34
C GLU A 43 21.48 16.97 -5.26
N THR A 44 21.59 15.64 -5.36
CA THR A 44 22.86 14.93 -5.39
C THR A 44 23.66 15.26 -6.64
N GLU A 45 23.06 15.21 -7.83
CA GLU A 45 23.70 15.61 -9.08
C GLU A 45 24.19 17.06 -9.02
N THR A 46 23.37 17.95 -8.45
CA THR A 46 23.71 19.37 -8.27
C THR A 46 24.90 19.56 -7.32
N ALA A 47 24.86 18.92 -6.15
CA ALA A 47 25.91 19.04 -5.14
C ALA A 47 27.24 18.48 -5.64
N LEU A 48 27.20 17.36 -6.36
CA LEU A 48 28.38 16.70 -6.92
C LEU A 48 28.83 17.30 -8.26
N LYS A 49 28.05 18.22 -8.84
CA LYS A 49 28.28 18.85 -10.15
C LYS A 49 28.51 17.82 -11.27
N LEU A 50 27.78 16.71 -11.22
CA LEU A 50 27.87 15.62 -12.21
C LEU A 50 26.49 15.03 -12.49
N LYS A 51 26.35 14.40 -13.65
CA LYS A 51 25.16 13.60 -13.96
C LYS A 51 25.39 12.17 -13.52
N LEU A 52 24.44 11.60 -12.77
CA LEU A 52 24.51 10.21 -12.33
C LEU A 52 24.04 9.28 -13.44
N THR A 53 24.67 8.11 -13.55
CA THR A 53 24.17 7.03 -14.39
C THR A 53 23.02 6.29 -13.70
N ASP A 54 22.22 5.55 -14.47
CA ASP A 54 21.11 4.75 -13.95
C ASP A 54 21.51 3.83 -12.80
N ASN A 55 22.64 3.14 -12.94
CA ASN A 55 23.18 2.25 -11.91
C ASN A 55 23.53 3.00 -10.62
N GLU A 56 24.05 4.22 -10.76
CA GLU A 56 24.43 5.06 -9.62
C GLU A 56 23.19 5.61 -8.93
N LYS A 57 22.16 6.00 -9.70
CA LYS A 57 20.85 6.39 -9.15
C LYS A 57 20.23 5.24 -8.34
N ILE A 58 20.27 4.02 -8.88
CA ILE A 58 19.79 2.81 -8.19
C ILE A 58 20.61 2.55 -6.92
N GLU A 59 21.94 2.64 -7.00
CA GLU A 59 22.79 2.44 -5.82
C GLU A 59 22.53 3.48 -4.73
N ILE A 60 22.30 4.74 -5.11
CA ILE A 60 21.94 5.81 -4.18
C ILE A 60 20.54 5.60 -3.60
N LYS A 61 19.57 5.09 -4.37
CA LYS A 61 18.26 4.70 -3.84
C LYS A 61 18.40 3.66 -2.72
N ASP A 62 19.24 2.65 -2.94
CA ASP A 62 19.34 1.49 -2.05
C ASP A 62 20.26 1.72 -0.84
N LYS A 63 21.36 2.46 -1.02
CA LYS A 63 22.39 2.68 0.02
C LYS A 63 22.44 4.11 0.55
N GLY A 64 21.71 5.05 -0.06
CA GLY A 64 21.59 6.42 0.37
C GLY A 64 22.91 7.19 0.36
N ILE A 65 23.10 8.02 1.39
CA ILE A 65 24.33 8.82 1.60
C ILE A 65 25.61 7.99 1.54
N ARG A 66 25.58 6.72 1.98
CA ARG A 66 26.78 5.86 1.96
C ARG A 66 27.26 5.59 0.53
N ALA A 67 26.37 5.51 -0.46
CA ALA A 67 26.78 5.37 -1.86
C ALA A 67 27.55 6.61 -2.32
N ILE A 68 27.03 7.79 -2.00
CA ILE A 68 27.64 9.08 -2.33
C ILE A 68 29.03 9.20 -1.69
N GLU A 69 29.14 8.91 -0.40
CA GLU A 69 30.41 8.95 0.33
C GLU A 69 31.44 7.97 -0.24
N ASN A 70 31.03 6.74 -0.57
CA ASN A 70 31.94 5.74 -1.12
C ASN A 70 32.45 6.12 -2.51
N ARG A 71 31.59 6.68 -3.36
CA ARG A 71 32.00 7.21 -4.66
C ARG A 71 33.00 8.35 -4.50
N LEU A 72 32.71 9.28 -3.61
CA LEU A 72 33.57 10.45 -3.38
C LEU A 72 34.95 10.08 -2.87
N LYS A 73 35.08 9.00 -2.09
CA LYS A 73 36.38 8.51 -1.60
C LYS A 73 37.39 8.23 -2.72
N GLU A 74 36.93 7.80 -3.89
CA GLU A 74 37.81 7.55 -5.04
C GLU A 74 38.44 8.84 -5.59
N SER A 75 37.83 9.99 -5.31
CA SER A 75 38.29 11.32 -5.73
C SER A 75 38.98 12.10 -4.61
N PHE A 76 39.18 11.51 -3.43
CA PHE A 76 39.75 12.23 -2.29
C PHE A 76 41.25 12.45 -2.46
N PRO A 77 41.72 13.72 -2.45
CA PRO A 77 43.15 14.01 -2.61
C PRO A 77 43.99 13.56 -1.41
N PHE A 78 43.36 13.29 -0.25
CA PHE A 78 44.06 12.92 0.98
C PHE A 78 43.43 11.68 1.62
N GLU A 79 43.94 10.48 1.29
CA GLU A 79 43.41 9.18 1.75
C GLU A 79 43.27 9.05 3.27
N LYS A 80 44.15 9.71 4.04
CA LYS A 80 44.17 9.64 5.51
C LYS A 80 43.44 10.80 6.20
N ALA A 81 42.97 11.80 5.45
CA ALA A 81 42.26 12.93 6.03
C ALA A 81 40.80 12.58 6.34
N THR A 82 40.16 13.41 7.16
CA THR A 82 38.73 13.24 7.46
C THR A 82 37.89 13.45 6.20
N LEU A 83 36.69 12.87 6.19
CA LEU A 83 35.71 13.07 5.12
C LEU A 83 35.43 14.57 4.93
N GLU A 84 35.20 15.31 6.01
CA GLU A 84 34.93 16.75 6.00
C GLU A 84 36.07 17.55 5.34
N PHE A 85 37.33 17.24 5.69
CA PHE A 85 38.48 17.91 5.08
C PHE A 85 38.57 17.65 3.58
N ASN A 86 38.38 16.40 3.15
CA ASN A 86 38.40 16.05 1.73
C ASN A 86 37.26 16.71 0.95
N LEU A 87 36.05 16.78 1.52
CA LEU A 87 34.91 17.48 0.91
C LEU A 87 35.20 18.97 0.75
N GLN A 88 35.75 19.62 1.79
CA GLN A 88 36.18 21.02 1.74
C GLN A 88 37.27 21.24 0.68
N ALA A 89 38.25 20.34 0.59
CA ALA A 89 39.32 20.40 -0.41
C ALA A 89 38.79 20.27 -1.85
N LEU A 90 37.70 19.51 -2.04
CA LEU A 90 36.99 19.41 -3.33
C LEU A 90 35.99 20.55 -3.58
N GLY A 91 35.78 21.44 -2.60
CA GLY A 91 34.79 22.51 -2.68
C GLY A 91 33.35 21.98 -2.75
N LEU A 92 33.08 20.84 -2.11
CA LEU A 92 31.77 20.19 -2.05
C LEU A 92 31.17 20.35 -0.65
N ASP A 93 29.86 20.64 -0.60
CA ASP A 93 29.08 20.61 0.63
C ASP A 93 27.92 19.62 0.47
N ILE A 94 28.03 18.46 1.14
CA ILE A 94 27.01 17.42 1.14
C ILE A 94 26.12 17.46 2.39
N LYS A 95 26.35 18.38 3.32
CA LYS A 95 25.57 18.45 4.55
C LYS A 95 24.07 18.66 4.29
N PRO A 96 23.64 19.52 3.34
CA PRO A 96 22.22 19.63 2.99
C PRO A 96 21.62 18.31 2.51
N LEU A 97 22.38 17.50 1.77
CA LEU A 97 21.93 16.17 1.32
C LEU A 97 21.74 15.22 2.50
N GLN A 98 22.70 15.21 3.43
CA GLN A 98 22.61 14.37 4.63
C GLN A 98 21.37 14.72 5.46
N GLU A 99 21.09 16.01 5.63
CA GLU A 99 19.88 16.49 6.32
C GLU A 99 18.60 16.14 5.55
N PHE A 100 18.60 16.30 4.23
CA PHE A 100 17.47 15.91 3.38
C PHE A 100 17.19 14.41 3.48
N TYR A 101 18.23 13.59 3.37
CA TYR A 101 18.14 12.14 3.49
C TYR A 101 17.61 11.72 4.86
N ALA A 102 18.21 12.21 5.94
CA ALA A 102 17.79 11.88 7.31
C ALA A 102 16.33 12.23 7.59
N LYS A 103 15.82 13.32 7.00
CA LYS A 103 14.43 13.76 7.17
C LYS A 103 13.42 12.95 6.35
N ASN A 104 13.80 12.49 5.16
CA ASN A 104 12.83 12.01 4.17
C ASN A 104 12.99 10.53 3.79
N GLU A 105 14.11 9.87 4.09
CA GLU A 105 14.41 8.51 3.60
C GLU A 105 13.30 7.50 3.90
N ALA A 106 12.79 7.48 5.13
CA ALA A 106 11.71 6.58 5.54
C ALA A 106 10.42 6.71 4.68
N LEU A 107 10.22 7.86 4.03
CA LEU A 107 9.07 8.11 3.17
C LEU A 107 9.17 7.42 1.81
N TRP A 108 10.38 7.08 1.35
CA TRP A 108 10.58 6.36 0.10
C TRP A 108 11.14 4.94 0.31
N SER A 109 12.02 4.70 1.28
CA SER A 109 12.66 3.39 1.47
C SER A 109 11.69 2.25 1.83
N SER A 110 10.49 2.59 2.28
CA SER A 110 9.41 1.63 2.56
C SER A 110 8.67 1.12 1.31
N PHE A 111 9.04 1.62 0.13
CA PHE A 111 8.36 1.35 -1.14
C PHE A 111 9.37 0.99 -2.23
N ASN A 112 8.96 0.11 -3.13
CA ASN A 112 9.74 -0.21 -4.33
C ASN A 112 9.47 0.83 -5.42
N TYR A 113 10.51 1.24 -6.14
CA TYR A 113 10.42 2.11 -7.31
C TYR A 113 11.33 1.60 -8.40
N ASP A 114 10.84 1.70 -9.64
CA ASP A 114 11.59 1.39 -10.84
C ASP A 114 12.10 2.68 -11.49
N LEU A 115 13.32 2.64 -12.02
CA LEU A 115 13.87 3.74 -12.78
C LEU A 115 13.35 3.64 -14.22
N LEU A 116 12.57 4.62 -14.66
CA LEU A 116 11.96 4.67 -15.98
C LEU A 116 12.07 6.11 -16.52
N ASP A 117 12.70 6.26 -17.69
CA ASP A 117 12.96 7.57 -18.30
C ASP A 117 13.72 8.53 -17.35
N ASP A 118 14.82 8.06 -16.76
CA ASP A 118 15.69 8.84 -15.87
C ASP A 118 15.05 9.23 -14.51
N LEU A 119 13.84 8.73 -14.21
CA LEU A 119 13.08 9.03 -13.00
C LEU A 119 12.59 7.77 -12.29
N PHE A 120 12.68 7.77 -10.96
CA PHE A 120 12.05 6.75 -10.14
C PHE A 120 10.53 6.91 -10.17
N LYS A 121 9.83 5.88 -10.63
CA LYS A 121 8.37 5.82 -10.71
C LYS A 121 7.86 4.70 -9.80
N PRO A 122 6.66 4.85 -9.21
CA PRO A 122 5.98 3.74 -8.56
C PRO A 122 5.86 2.56 -9.51
N VAL A 123 6.05 1.35 -8.99
CA VAL A 123 5.62 0.13 -9.69
C VAL A 123 4.08 0.10 -9.75
N GLU A 124 3.50 -0.89 -10.41
CA GLU A 124 2.05 -1.05 -10.39
C GLU A 124 1.51 -1.09 -8.95
N PHE A 125 0.57 -0.19 -8.63
CA PHE A 125 0.10 0.00 -7.26
C PHE A 125 -0.41 -1.29 -6.60
N GLU A 126 -1.02 -2.20 -7.37
CA GLU A 126 -1.55 -3.46 -6.85
C GLU A 126 -0.46 -4.45 -6.44
N GLN A 127 0.80 -4.21 -6.81
CA GLN A 127 1.93 -5.06 -6.42
C GLN A 127 2.44 -4.74 -5.01
N TYR A 128 2.17 -3.55 -4.46
CA TYR A 128 2.60 -3.15 -3.12
C TYR A 128 1.87 -3.92 -2.03
N ASN A 129 2.62 -4.51 -1.09
CA ASN A 129 2.06 -5.27 0.03
C ASN A 129 1.13 -4.43 0.90
N GLN A 130 1.42 -3.13 1.05
CA GLN A 130 0.60 -2.18 1.80
C GLN A 130 -0.79 -1.99 1.17
N ILE A 131 -0.91 -2.12 -0.16
CA ILE A 131 -2.19 -2.04 -0.88
C ILE A 131 -2.91 -3.40 -0.86
N LYS A 132 -2.17 -4.50 -1.06
CA LYS A 132 -2.71 -5.87 -0.94
C LYS A 132 -3.32 -6.13 0.43
N ALA A 133 -2.68 -5.65 1.50
CA ALA A 133 -3.16 -5.78 2.87
C ALA A 133 -4.47 -5.02 3.16
N LEU A 134 -4.91 -4.13 2.26
CA LEU A 134 -6.17 -3.39 2.35
C LEU A 134 -7.30 -4.02 1.53
N SER A 135 -7.06 -5.22 0.98
CA SER A 135 -8.06 -6.03 0.29
C SER A 135 -8.38 -7.26 1.14
N HIS A 136 -9.66 -7.44 1.46
CA HIS A 136 -10.11 -8.46 2.41
C HIS A 136 -10.81 -9.60 1.69
N TYR A 137 -10.46 -10.82 2.05
CA TYR A 137 -10.99 -12.05 1.46
C TYR A 137 -11.42 -13.00 2.56
N THR A 138 -12.30 -13.94 2.25
CA THR A 138 -12.56 -15.07 3.13
C THR A 138 -11.29 -15.91 3.32
N THR A 139 -11.18 -16.54 4.48
CA THR A 139 -10.02 -17.32 4.93
C THR A 139 -10.34 -18.80 5.15
N ASN A 140 -11.62 -19.20 5.08
CA ASN A 140 -12.04 -20.60 5.22
C ASN A 140 -13.40 -20.90 4.53
N ILE A 141 -13.73 -22.19 4.43
CA ILE A 141 -14.96 -22.69 3.78
C ILE A 141 -16.22 -22.18 4.49
N ALA A 142 -16.24 -22.17 5.83
CA ALA A 142 -17.41 -21.73 6.59
C ALA A 142 -17.76 -20.26 6.29
N GLN A 143 -16.76 -19.40 6.11
CA GLN A 143 -16.96 -18.01 5.68
C GLN A 143 -17.52 -17.93 4.25
N ASN A 144 -17.10 -18.80 3.33
CA ASN A 144 -17.67 -18.85 1.97
C ASN A 144 -19.16 -19.21 2.01
N GLU A 145 -19.52 -20.22 2.82
CA GLU A 145 -20.91 -20.68 2.97
C GLU A 145 -21.78 -19.60 3.61
N LEU A 146 -21.27 -18.93 4.64
CA LEU A 146 -21.96 -17.81 5.28
C LEU A 146 -22.16 -16.64 4.33
N LEU A 147 -21.13 -16.25 3.57
CA LEU A 147 -21.24 -15.19 2.56
C LEU A 147 -22.28 -15.55 1.49
N SER A 148 -22.30 -16.81 1.03
CA SER A 148 -23.31 -17.32 0.11
C SER A 148 -24.72 -17.20 0.69
N THR A 149 -24.88 -17.54 1.97
CA THR A 149 -26.16 -17.44 2.69
C THR A 149 -26.62 -16.00 2.86
N ALA A 150 -25.72 -15.10 3.27
CA ALA A 150 -26.00 -13.67 3.40
C ALA A 150 -26.43 -13.06 2.05
N LYS A 151 -25.75 -13.42 0.95
CA LYS A 151 -26.13 -13.00 -0.41
C LYS A 151 -27.51 -13.50 -0.81
N LYS A 152 -27.85 -14.76 -0.49
CA LYS A 152 -29.18 -15.31 -0.75
C LYS A 152 -30.25 -14.57 0.05
N LEU A 153 -30.01 -14.31 1.33
CA LEU A 153 -30.94 -13.58 2.20
C LEU A 153 -31.18 -12.16 1.68
N SER A 154 -30.12 -11.43 1.33
CA SER A 154 -30.22 -10.10 0.73
C SER A 154 -31.06 -10.12 -0.54
N LYS A 155 -30.79 -11.04 -1.48
CA LYS A 155 -31.54 -11.15 -2.73
C LYS A 155 -33.02 -11.49 -2.51
N THR A 156 -33.32 -12.38 -1.58
CA THR A 156 -34.70 -12.71 -1.21
C THR A 156 -35.39 -11.48 -0.65
N PHE A 157 -34.70 -10.72 0.20
CA PHE A 157 -35.23 -9.50 0.78
C PHE A 157 -35.49 -8.43 -0.28
N ASP A 158 -34.55 -8.19 -1.18
CA ASP A 158 -34.70 -7.26 -2.31
C ASP A 158 -35.93 -7.63 -3.15
N SER A 159 -36.09 -8.93 -3.46
CA SER A 159 -37.27 -9.45 -4.20
C SER A 159 -38.59 -9.20 -3.47
N LEU A 160 -38.63 -9.37 -2.14
CA LEU A 160 -39.83 -9.13 -1.35
C LEU A 160 -40.15 -7.63 -1.26
N HIS A 161 -39.13 -6.78 -1.15
CA HIS A 161 -39.28 -5.33 -1.17
C HIS A 161 -39.85 -4.86 -2.51
N ASP A 162 -39.29 -5.33 -3.63
CA ASP A 162 -39.78 -5.00 -4.99
C ASP A 162 -41.23 -5.47 -5.22
N ALA A 163 -41.65 -6.54 -4.55
CA ALA A 163 -43.03 -7.04 -4.58
C ALA A 163 -43.99 -6.29 -3.63
N ASN A 164 -43.53 -5.25 -2.91
CA ASN A 164 -44.26 -4.56 -1.83
C ASN A 164 -44.74 -5.52 -0.72
N LEU A 165 -44.04 -6.63 -0.50
CA LEU A 165 -44.32 -7.61 0.54
C LEU A 165 -43.54 -7.35 1.82
N VAL A 166 -42.69 -6.34 1.83
CA VAL A 166 -41.93 -5.88 3.00
C VAL A 166 -42.52 -4.56 3.46
N ASN A 167 -42.84 -4.45 4.75
CA ASN A 167 -43.17 -3.17 5.35
C ASN A 167 -41.93 -2.25 5.24
N PRO A 168 -42.04 -1.05 4.62
CA PRO A 168 -40.94 -0.09 4.55
C PRO A 168 -40.24 0.13 5.90
N ASP A 169 -40.99 0.12 7.01
CA ASP A 169 -40.47 0.29 8.36
C ASP A 169 -39.60 -0.87 8.86
N ALA A 170 -39.83 -2.10 8.36
CA ALA A 170 -39.06 -3.30 8.72
C ALA A 170 -37.75 -3.43 7.91
N SER A 171 -37.59 -2.63 6.86
CA SER A 171 -36.44 -2.71 5.95
C SER A 171 -35.13 -2.32 6.63
N GLY A 172 -35.19 -1.36 7.57
CA GLY A 172 -34.04 -0.95 8.37
C GLY A 172 -33.50 -2.06 9.27
N GLU A 173 -34.37 -2.86 9.89
CA GLU A 173 -33.98 -3.95 10.78
C GLU A 173 -33.34 -5.12 10.02
N ILE A 174 -33.90 -5.47 8.85
CA ILE A 174 -33.38 -6.56 8.02
C ILE A 174 -32.04 -6.19 7.38
N ALA A 175 -31.89 -4.93 6.93
CA ALA A 175 -30.60 -4.41 6.49
C ALA A 175 -29.58 -4.44 7.64
N ASN A 176 -29.97 -4.05 8.86
CA ASN A 176 -29.09 -4.12 10.03
C ASN A 176 -28.67 -5.55 10.38
N ILE A 177 -29.58 -6.53 10.38
CA ILE A 177 -29.25 -7.94 10.67
C ILE A 177 -28.31 -8.50 9.60
N THR A 178 -28.57 -8.22 8.32
CA THR A 178 -27.71 -8.66 7.21
C THR A 178 -26.33 -8.04 7.31
N ASN A 179 -26.25 -6.75 7.65
CA ASN A 179 -24.99 -6.05 7.90
C ASN A 179 -24.26 -6.57 9.14
N LEU A 180 -24.97 -6.90 10.22
CA LEU A 180 -24.37 -7.47 11.44
C LEU A 180 -23.79 -8.87 11.18
N LEU A 181 -24.46 -9.69 10.37
CA LEU A 181 -23.95 -11.00 9.96
C LEU A 181 -22.68 -10.88 9.11
N ILE A 182 -22.57 -9.83 8.29
CA ILE A 182 -21.37 -9.53 7.50
C ILE A 182 -20.26 -8.90 8.38
N ALA A 183 -20.62 -8.02 9.32
CA ALA A 183 -19.69 -7.26 10.16
C ALA A 183 -19.01 -8.09 11.27
N LYS A 184 -19.64 -9.17 11.75
CA LYS A 184 -19.13 -10.01 12.85
C LYS A 184 -17.79 -10.70 12.55
N TYR A 185 -17.29 -10.67 11.32
CA TYR A 185 -16.18 -11.55 10.91
C TYR A 185 -14.97 -10.89 10.21
N ILE A 186 -14.89 -9.56 10.17
CA ILE A 186 -13.70 -8.88 9.59
C ILE A 186 -12.54 -8.79 10.59
N ASP A 187 -12.80 -8.83 11.90
CA ASP A 187 -11.75 -8.70 12.91
C ASP A 187 -12.06 -9.63 14.09
N GLY A 188 -11.34 -10.75 14.22
CA GLY A 188 -11.50 -11.69 15.35
C GLY A 188 -11.34 -11.05 16.74
N LYS A 189 -11.13 -9.73 16.81
CA LYS A 189 -11.33 -8.87 17.99
C LYS A 189 -12.22 -7.69 17.59
N VAL A 190 -13.30 -7.51 18.33
CA VAL A 190 -14.39 -6.55 18.10
C VAL A 190 -13.90 -5.12 17.81
N LYS A 191 -14.12 -4.64 16.58
CA LYS A 191 -14.54 -3.25 16.32
C LYS A 191 -15.53 -3.23 15.15
N ILE A 192 -16.79 -2.91 15.47
CA ILE A 192 -17.86 -2.72 14.49
C ILE A 192 -17.52 -1.47 13.68
N VAL A 193 -17.17 -1.63 12.40
CA VAL A 193 -17.15 -0.53 11.45
C VAL A 193 -18.25 -0.81 10.44
N PRO A 194 -19.43 -0.18 10.58
CA PRO A 194 -20.46 -0.25 9.56
C PRO A 194 -19.85 0.19 8.23
N ASN A 195 -20.21 -0.46 7.11
CA ASN A 195 -19.93 0.12 5.80
C ASN A 195 -20.82 1.36 5.63
N LEU A 196 -20.33 2.51 6.13
CA LEU A 196 -21.05 3.77 6.18
C LEU A 196 -21.35 4.33 4.78
N GLU A 197 -20.59 3.95 3.75
CA GLU A 197 -20.91 4.31 2.36
C GLU A 197 -22.17 3.61 1.87
N PHE A 198 -22.36 2.34 2.25
CA PHE A 198 -23.57 1.58 1.94
C PHE A 198 -24.79 2.15 2.68
N ILE A 199 -24.63 2.56 3.95
CA ILE A 199 -25.70 3.17 4.75
C ILE A 199 -26.08 4.58 4.24
N ARG A 200 -25.12 5.37 3.72
CA ARG A 200 -25.40 6.70 3.18
C ARG A 200 -26.17 6.67 1.86
N LYS A 201 -26.00 5.64 1.04
CA LYS A 201 -26.75 5.48 -0.22
C LYS A 201 -28.24 5.15 -0.03
N TYR A 202 -28.63 4.67 1.16
CA TYR A 202 -30.00 4.25 1.47
C TYR A 202 -30.67 5.15 2.54
N LYS A 203 -30.08 6.30 2.88
CA LYS A 203 -30.78 7.40 3.54
C LYS A 203 -31.33 8.35 2.47
N GLY A 204 -32.36 7.90 1.77
CA GLY A 204 -33.33 8.74 1.08
C GLY A 204 -34.58 8.83 1.96
#